data_AF-A0A2L0FA04-F1
#
_entry.id   AF-A0A2L0FA04-F1
#
_cell.length_a   1.000
_cell.length_b   1.000
_cell.length_c   1.000
_cell.angle_alpha   90.00
_cell.angle_beta   90.00
_cell.angle_gamma   90.00
#
_symmetry.space_group_name_H-M   'P 1'
#
loop_
_entity.id
_entity.type
_entity.pdbx_description
1 polymer ?
#
loop_
_entity_poly.entity_id
_entity_poly.type
_entity_poly.pdbx_seq_one_letter_code
_entity_poly.pdbx_strand_id
1 'polypeptide(L)'
;MGPTDQSEALRQSEALHRRARAFIEASLLPGAPGPRGGGAAPAALHGSVDETRGAPTAPRATPEPLETFDALALALARHQAARCAPVARLFRARGVDVDALERAEQIPAVPCDVFRFARVAVHPPEADERVFRTSGTSLGAASRGEHAFRTTATYELAALAWGERLLWPDRDRLRVLLLAPPLDEAPDSSLGFMIDRFAARLSGPASWHVRGGELDAAGFVHACGEARAAGEPAIVLGTSFAFVHLLEALPPGGAALLPEGSRVMQTGGYKGRSREVPAEELRASIARALGVPRSHIVGEYGMTELSSQLYEGTLAAALARAGGAGAAAHDAPRRYLAPPWVRVTAADPETLAPLPAGAVGLARIVDLANVDSAVAVQTADRVRVTDEGVELLGRASGAPPRGCSIALDQMLGGGP
;
A
#
# COMPACT_ATOMS: atom_id res chain seq x y z
N MET A 1 24.10 -19.20 -14.83
CA MET A 1 23.20 -18.56 -15.82
C MET A 1 24.09 -17.85 -16.84
N GLY A 2 23.95 -18.16 -18.14
CA GLY A 2 24.75 -17.50 -19.17
C GLY A 2 24.23 -16.09 -19.51
N PRO A 3 25.01 -15.23 -20.21
CA PRO A 3 24.61 -13.86 -20.55
C PRO A 3 23.28 -13.78 -21.32
N THR A 4 23.02 -14.74 -22.21
CA THR A 4 21.81 -14.82 -23.04
C THR A 4 20.55 -15.11 -22.21
N ASP A 5 20.67 -15.93 -21.17
CA ASP A 5 19.59 -16.34 -20.28
C ASP A 5 19.19 -15.20 -19.31
N GLN A 6 20.17 -14.42 -18.85
CA GLN A 6 19.91 -13.18 -18.09
C GLN A 6 19.17 -12.14 -18.94
N SER A 7 19.58 -11.95 -20.20
CA SER A 7 18.93 -11.01 -21.12
C SER A 7 17.47 -11.37 -21.39
N GLU A 8 17.15 -12.67 -21.50
CA GLU A 8 15.78 -13.15 -21.67
C GLU A 8 14.93 -12.94 -20.42
N ALA A 9 15.46 -13.25 -19.24
CA ALA A 9 14.77 -13.04 -17.97
C ALA A 9 14.37 -11.57 -17.78
N LEU A 10 15.28 -10.64 -18.08
CA LEU A 10 15.00 -9.20 -18.01
C LEU A 10 13.94 -8.76 -19.00
N ARG A 11 13.94 -9.29 -20.23
CA ARG A 11 12.87 -9.02 -21.22
C ARG A 11 11.52 -9.54 -20.74
N GLN A 12 11.47 -10.71 -20.11
CA GLN A 12 10.24 -11.29 -19.58
C GLN A 12 9.69 -10.47 -18.41
N SER A 13 10.55 -10.06 -17.47
CA SER A 13 10.20 -9.15 -16.38
C SER A 13 9.65 -7.83 -16.94
N GLU A 14 10.30 -7.23 -17.95
CA GLU A 14 9.82 -6.00 -18.57
C GLU A 14 8.44 -6.14 -19.24
N ALA A 15 8.17 -7.29 -19.87
CA ALA A 15 6.86 -7.60 -20.41
C ALA A 15 5.79 -7.74 -19.31
N LEU A 16 6.12 -8.36 -18.17
CA LEU A 16 5.23 -8.47 -17.03
C LEU A 16 4.97 -7.10 -16.36
N HIS A 17 5.97 -6.23 -16.29
CA HIS A 17 5.79 -4.84 -15.84
C HIS A 17 4.85 -4.05 -16.75
N ARG A 18 4.93 -4.23 -18.08
CA ARG A 18 3.96 -3.60 -19.00
C ARG A 18 2.54 -4.12 -18.77
N ARG A 19 2.38 -5.43 -18.60
CA ARG A 19 1.07 -6.06 -18.31
C ARG A 19 0.48 -5.57 -16.99
N ALA A 20 1.29 -5.52 -15.91
CA ALA A 20 0.86 -5.02 -14.61
C ALA A 20 0.42 -3.55 -14.67
N ARG A 21 1.19 -2.68 -15.34
CA ARG A 21 0.81 -1.27 -15.53
C ARG A 21 -0.47 -1.12 -16.35
N ALA A 22 -0.59 -1.86 -17.45
CA ALA A 22 -1.81 -1.86 -18.27
C ALA A 22 -3.03 -2.37 -17.48
N PHE A 23 -2.86 -3.39 -16.64
CA PHE A 23 -3.93 -3.88 -15.75
C PHE A 23 -4.33 -2.81 -14.73
N ILE A 24 -3.35 -2.16 -14.09
CA ILE A 24 -3.59 -1.05 -13.15
C ILE A 24 -4.41 0.04 -13.85
N GLU A 25 -3.93 0.57 -14.97
CA GLU A 25 -4.61 1.62 -15.73
C GLU A 25 -6.03 1.22 -16.17
N ALA A 26 -6.20 0.02 -16.72
CA ALA A 26 -7.50 -0.48 -17.15
C ALA A 26 -8.48 -0.64 -15.98
N SER A 27 -8.00 -1.06 -14.82
CA SER A 27 -8.83 -1.21 -13.62
C SER A 27 -9.32 0.11 -13.03
N LEU A 28 -8.74 1.24 -13.47
CA LEU A 28 -9.15 2.58 -13.08
C LEU A 28 -10.24 3.15 -14.01
N LEU A 29 -10.53 2.53 -15.16
CA LEU A 29 -11.54 3.05 -16.08
C LEU A 29 -12.97 2.98 -15.47
N PRO A 30 -13.83 3.96 -15.76
CA PRO A 30 -15.23 3.91 -15.32
C PRO A 30 -15.93 2.63 -15.80
N GLY A 31 -16.60 1.92 -14.88
CA GLY A 31 -17.32 0.68 -15.20
C GLY A 31 -16.45 -0.59 -15.20
N ALA A 32 -15.16 -0.50 -14.89
CA ALA A 32 -14.35 -1.69 -14.61
C ALA A 32 -14.95 -2.47 -13.42
N PRO A 33 -14.93 -3.82 -13.45
CA PRO A 33 -15.39 -4.62 -12.32
C PRO A 33 -14.60 -4.23 -11.06
N GLY A 34 -15.32 -3.84 -10.00
CA GLY A 34 -14.72 -3.50 -8.71
C GLY A 34 -14.00 -4.69 -8.06
N PRO A 35 -13.25 -4.47 -6.97
CA PRO A 35 -12.50 -5.54 -6.33
C PRO A 35 -13.43 -6.69 -5.92
N ARG A 36 -13.12 -7.92 -6.34
CA ARG A 36 -13.78 -9.11 -5.79
C ARG A 36 -13.20 -9.36 -4.39
N GLY A 37 -13.97 -9.06 -3.35
CA GLY A 37 -13.57 -9.22 -1.94
C GLY A 37 -13.11 -7.93 -1.23
N GLY A 38 -13.52 -6.76 -1.72
CA GLY A 38 -13.35 -5.49 -1.02
C GLY A 38 -14.16 -4.40 -1.71
N GLY A 39 -14.78 -3.51 -0.95
CA GLY A 39 -15.79 -2.57 -1.45
C GLY A 39 -15.31 -1.76 -2.66
N ALA A 40 -16.23 -1.41 -3.55
CA ALA A 40 -15.94 -0.56 -4.70
C ALA A 40 -15.48 0.84 -4.23
N ALA A 41 -14.30 1.28 -4.70
CA ALA A 41 -13.90 2.67 -4.55
C ALA A 41 -14.79 3.56 -5.44
N PRO A 42 -15.16 4.78 -4.98
CA PRO A 42 -15.91 5.70 -5.82
C PRO A 42 -15.09 6.10 -7.06
N ALA A 43 -15.78 6.32 -8.17
CA ALA A 43 -15.18 6.93 -9.36
C ALA A 43 -14.59 8.31 -9.01
N ALA A 44 -13.47 8.68 -9.63
CA ALA A 44 -12.89 10.01 -9.48
C ALA A 44 -13.94 11.08 -9.86
N LEU A 45 -14.19 12.02 -8.95
CA LEU A 45 -15.19 13.07 -9.14
C LEU A 45 -14.57 14.26 -9.88
N HIS A 46 -14.04 14.04 -11.08
CA HIS A 46 -13.67 15.16 -11.95
C HIS A 46 -14.83 15.47 -12.89
N GLY A 47 -15.56 16.55 -12.58
CA GLY A 47 -16.46 17.17 -13.52
C GLY A 47 -15.67 18.02 -14.50
N SER A 48 -15.64 17.65 -15.78
CA SER A 48 -15.40 18.61 -16.86
C SER A 48 -16.64 18.70 -17.73
N VAL A 49 -17.30 19.84 -17.63
CA VAL A 49 -18.25 20.31 -18.63
C VAL A 49 -17.41 20.80 -19.80
N ASP A 50 -17.44 20.08 -20.92
CA ASP A 50 -17.12 20.70 -22.22
C ASP A 50 -17.90 19.99 -23.34
N GLU A 51 -19.06 20.55 -23.64
CA GLU A 51 -19.72 20.34 -24.92
C GLU A 51 -18.97 21.18 -25.97
N THR A 52 -18.30 20.57 -26.95
CA THR A 52 -18.45 20.95 -28.37
C THR A 52 -17.69 20.07 -29.37
N ARG A 53 -18.44 19.74 -30.43
CA ARG A 53 -18.08 19.52 -31.86
C ARG A 53 -17.31 18.26 -32.27
N GLY A 54 -18.01 17.50 -33.13
CA GLY A 54 -17.58 16.25 -33.72
C GLY A 54 -16.50 16.38 -34.80
N ALA A 55 -15.67 15.34 -34.84
CA ALA A 55 -14.82 14.94 -35.95
C ALA A 55 -15.02 13.42 -36.15
N PRO A 56 -14.88 12.89 -37.37
CA PRO A 56 -15.19 11.50 -37.67
C PRO A 56 -14.21 10.56 -36.95
N THR A 57 -14.75 9.65 -36.14
CA THR A 57 -14.01 8.64 -35.40
C THR A 57 -13.53 7.54 -36.35
N ALA A 58 -12.21 7.33 -36.40
CA ALA A 58 -11.62 6.13 -36.96
C ALA A 58 -12.21 4.88 -36.26
N PRO A 59 -12.29 3.71 -36.95
CA PRO A 59 -12.86 2.51 -36.37
C PRO A 59 -12.13 2.17 -35.06
N ARG A 60 -12.87 2.22 -33.95
CA ARG A 60 -12.41 1.76 -32.64
C ARG A 60 -12.01 0.30 -32.81
N ALA A 61 -10.71 0.01 -32.67
CA ALA A 61 -10.24 -1.35 -32.49
C ALA A 61 -11.08 -1.99 -31.38
N THR A 62 -11.62 -3.18 -31.64
CA THR A 62 -12.22 -4.01 -30.61
C THR A 62 -11.21 -4.13 -29.46
N PRO A 63 -11.54 -3.71 -28.23
CA PRO A 63 -10.60 -3.81 -27.13
C PRO A 63 -10.25 -5.30 -26.97
N GLU A 64 -8.96 -5.61 -27.06
CA GLU A 64 -8.42 -6.91 -26.65
C GLU A 64 -9.01 -7.28 -25.28
N PRO A 65 -9.37 -8.56 -25.03
CA PRO A 65 -9.95 -8.95 -23.76
C PRO A 65 -9.03 -8.52 -22.62
N LEU A 66 -9.58 -7.75 -21.66
CA LEU A 66 -8.81 -7.34 -20.49
C LEU A 66 -8.24 -8.58 -19.80
N GLU A 67 -6.92 -8.59 -19.64
CA GLU A 67 -6.22 -9.62 -18.88
C GLU A 67 -6.86 -9.76 -17.50
N THR A 68 -7.19 -10.99 -17.10
CA THR A 68 -7.81 -11.21 -15.78
C THR A 68 -6.77 -11.15 -14.67
N PHE A 69 -7.21 -10.81 -13.45
CA PHE A 69 -6.34 -10.82 -12.26
C PHE A 69 -5.62 -12.15 -12.10
N ASP A 70 -6.35 -13.27 -12.20
CA ASP A 70 -5.78 -14.60 -12.02
C ASP A 70 -4.79 -14.93 -13.15
N ALA A 71 -5.09 -14.58 -14.41
CA ALA A 71 -4.14 -14.79 -15.51
C ALA A 71 -2.80 -14.07 -15.30
N LEU A 72 -2.83 -12.80 -14.85
CA LEU A 72 -1.61 -12.06 -14.56
C LEU A 72 -0.88 -12.59 -13.32
N ALA A 73 -1.61 -12.88 -12.24
CA ALA A 73 -1.03 -13.45 -11.02
C ALA A 73 -0.29 -14.77 -11.29
N LEU A 74 -0.87 -15.64 -12.12
CA LEU A 74 -0.28 -16.92 -12.50
C LEU A 74 0.95 -16.73 -13.40
N ALA A 75 0.91 -15.78 -14.34
CA ALA A 75 2.06 -15.46 -15.18
C ALA A 75 3.25 -14.92 -14.35
N LEU A 76 2.95 -14.07 -13.36
CA LEU A 76 3.93 -13.60 -12.37
C LEU A 76 4.49 -14.77 -11.56
N ALA A 77 3.63 -15.62 -10.99
CA ALA A 77 4.05 -16.77 -10.18
C ALA A 77 4.95 -17.74 -10.95
N ARG A 78 4.64 -18.03 -12.24
CA ARG A 78 5.49 -18.86 -13.11
C ARG A 78 6.88 -18.26 -13.31
N HIS A 79 6.96 -16.97 -13.63
CA HIS A 79 8.24 -16.28 -13.79
C HIS A 79 9.04 -16.26 -12.48
N GLN A 80 8.37 -16.00 -11.37
CA GLN A 80 8.98 -15.95 -10.03
C GLN A 80 9.47 -17.32 -9.58
N ALA A 81 8.71 -18.39 -9.80
CA ALA A 81 9.15 -19.76 -9.50
C ALA A 81 10.36 -20.19 -10.34
N ALA A 82 10.47 -19.72 -11.58
CA ALA A 82 11.61 -20.03 -12.45
C ALA A 82 12.90 -19.26 -12.08
N ARG A 83 12.78 -18.07 -11.47
CA ARG A 83 13.92 -17.13 -11.32
C ARG A 83 14.26 -16.74 -9.89
N CYS A 84 13.31 -16.80 -8.96
CA CYS A 84 13.51 -16.43 -7.56
C CYS A 84 13.68 -17.70 -6.71
N ALA A 85 14.93 -18.01 -6.34
CA ALA A 85 15.27 -19.25 -5.65
C ALA A 85 14.46 -19.52 -4.35
N PRO A 86 14.20 -18.53 -3.47
CA PRO A 86 13.32 -18.74 -2.32
C PRO A 86 11.89 -19.15 -2.72
N VAL A 87 11.30 -18.52 -3.74
CA VAL A 87 9.96 -18.83 -4.25
C VAL A 87 9.92 -20.24 -4.82
N ALA A 88 10.92 -20.59 -5.64
CA ALA A 88 11.06 -21.93 -6.22
C ALA A 88 11.11 -23.03 -5.14
N ARG A 89 11.86 -22.79 -4.05
CA ARG A 89 11.95 -23.72 -2.91
C ARG A 89 10.62 -23.89 -2.20
N LEU A 90 9.89 -22.80 -1.96
CA LEU A 90 8.55 -22.85 -1.37
C LEU A 90 7.60 -23.70 -2.21
N PHE A 91 7.57 -23.46 -3.53
CA PHE A 91 6.62 -24.14 -4.43
C PHE A 91 6.93 -25.65 -4.48
N ARG A 92 8.22 -26.01 -4.57
CA ARG A 92 8.66 -27.41 -4.51
C ARG A 92 8.30 -28.07 -3.18
N ALA A 93 8.57 -27.41 -2.05
CA ALA A 93 8.26 -27.94 -0.73
C ALA A 93 6.76 -28.14 -0.50
N ARG A 94 5.92 -27.35 -1.17
CA ARG A 94 4.46 -27.48 -1.16
C ARG A 94 3.91 -28.42 -2.23
N GLY A 95 4.78 -29.06 -3.04
CA GLY A 95 4.38 -29.97 -4.11
C GLY A 95 3.54 -29.29 -5.20
N VAL A 96 3.70 -27.99 -5.40
CA VAL A 96 2.94 -27.22 -6.38
C VAL A 96 3.54 -27.36 -7.77
N ASP A 97 2.73 -27.82 -8.71
CA ASP A 97 2.97 -27.65 -10.14
C ASP A 97 2.47 -26.26 -10.57
N VAL A 98 3.42 -25.36 -10.87
CA VAL A 98 3.14 -23.96 -11.20
C VAL A 98 2.40 -23.80 -12.53
N ASP A 99 2.55 -24.76 -13.44
CA ASP A 99 1.90 -24.71 -14.75
C ASP A 99 0.44 -25.14 -14.67
N ALA A 100 0.11 -26.01 -13.71
CA ALA A 100 -1.26 -26.49 -13.42
C ALA A 100 -2.11 -25.54 -12.55
N LEU A 101 -1.55 -24.40 -12.09
CA LEU A 101 -2.31 -23.42 -11.32
C LEU A 101 -3.35 -22.70 -12.20
N GLU A 102 -4.57 -22.56 -11.69
CA GLU A 102 -5.70 -21.93 -12.40
C GLU A 102 -6.22 -20.66 -11.71
N ARG A 103 -5.93 -20.48 -10.41
CA ARG A 103 -6.41 -19.35 -9.60
C ARG A 103 -5.31 -18.80 -8.71
N ALA A 104 -5.30 -17.49 -8.49
CA ALA A 104 -4.30 -16.81 -7.66
C ALA A 104 -4.31 -17.26 -6.19
N GLU A 105 -5.44 -17.79 -5.71
CA GLU A 105 -5.58 -18.37 -4.37
C GLU A 105 -4.71 -19.61 -4.15
N GLN A 106 -4.38 -20.33 -5.23
CA GLN A 106 -3.57 -21.55 -5.17
C GLN A 106 -2.06 -21.24 -5.09
N ILE A 107 -1.64 -20.01 -5.37
CA ILE A 107 -0.23 -19.60 -5.33
C ILE A 107 0.27 -19.66 -3.87
N PRO A 108 1.32 -20.44 -3.54
CA PRO A 108 1.93 -20.40 -2.22
C PRO A 108 2.43 -18.99 -1.89
N ALA A 109 2.01 -18.46 -0.73
CA ALA A 109 2.39 -17.12 -0.30
C ALA A 109 3.69 -17.13 0.50
N VAL A 110 4.62 -16.25 0.14
CA VAL A 110 5.92 -16.10 0.81
C VAL A 110 5.72 -15.39 2.15
N PRO A 111 6.13 -15.97 3.29
CA PRO A 111 6.11 -15.26 4.57
C PRO A 111 6.93 -13.98 4.52
N CYS A 112 6.38 -12.86 5.00
CA CYS A 112 7.05 -11.56 4.95
C CYS A 112 8.43 -11.58 5.64
N ASP A 113 8.61 -12.38 6.71
CA ASP A 113 9.89 -12.47 7.41
C ASP A 113 11.02 -13.07 6.54
N VAL A 114 10.71 -13.81 5.47
CA VAL A 114 11.72 -14.34 4.52
C VAL A 114 12.59 -13.22 3.93
N PHE A 115 12.03 -12.03 3.73
CA PHE A 115 12.73 -10.88 3.17
C PHE A 115 13.91 -10.41 4.05
N ARG A 116 13.98 -10.85 5.31
CA ARG A 116 15.12 -10.60 6.22
C ARG A 116 16.27 -11.58 6.04
N PHE A 117 15.98 -12.77 5.52
CA PHE A 117 16.91 -13.90 5.51
C PHE A 117 17.31 -14.31 4.10
N ALA A 118 16.53 -13.92 3.10
CA ALA A 118 16.77 -14.25 1.70
C ALA A 118 16.40 -13.09 0.78
N ARG A 119 17.15 -12.97 -0.31
CA ARG A 119 16.84 -12.06 -1.41
C ARG A 119 15.66 -12.59 -2.21
N VAL A 120 14.51 -11.92 -2.12
CA VAL A 120 13.29 -12.27 -2.87
C VAL A 120 13.18 -11.38 -4.10
N ALA A 121 13.89 -11.75 -5.17
CA ALA A 121 13.75 -11.10 -6.48
C ALA A 121 14.09 -12.05 -7.64
N VAL A 122 13.62 -11.68 -8.83
CA VAL A 122 13.82 -12.42 -10.09
C VAL A 122 15.02 -11.93 -10.92
N HIS A 123 15.67 -10.84 -10.50
CA HIS A 123 16.84 -10.24 -11.15
C HIS A 123 18.07 -10.30 -10.22
N PRO A 124 19.29 -10.26 -10.78
CA PRO A 124 20.51 -10.29 -9.98
C PRO A 124 20.76 -8.93 -9.29
N PRO A 125 21.49 -8.88 -8.16
CA PRO A 125 21.71 -7.63 -7.39
C PRO A 125 22.31 -6.47 -8.20
N GLU A 126 23.09 -6.76 -9.23
CA GLU A 126 23.71 -5.73 -10.09
C GLU A 126 22.68 -4.97 -10.93
N ALA A 127 21.45 -5.49 -11.03
CA ALA A 127 20.33 -4.85 -11.73
C ALA A 127 19.42 -4.05 -10.78
N ASP A 128 19.74 -3.94 -9.49
CA ASP A 128 18.93 -3.22 -8.51
C ASP A 128 19.01 -1.70 -8.80
N GLU A 129 17.88 -1.10 -9.17
CA GLU A 129 17.72 0.36 -9.23
C GLU A 129 17.45 0.92 -7.83
N ARG A 130 16.72 0.16 -7.01
CA ARG A 130 16.24 0.59 -5.70
C ARG A 130 16.13 -0.59 -4.75
N VAL A 131 16.50 -0.40 -3.48
CA VAL A 131 16.26 -1.38 -2.42
C VAL A 131 15.57 -0.67 -1.25
N PHE A 132 14.34 -1.07 -0.95
CA PHE A 132 13.63 -0.62 0.25
C PHE A 132 13.91 -1.55 1.41
N ARG A 133 13.94 -1.00 2.63
CA ARG A 133 14.27 -1.74 3.85
C ARG A 133 13.30 -1.47 4.98
N THR A 134 12.86 -2.52 5.67
CA THR A 134 11.94 -2.42 6.82
C THR A 134 12.53 -1.54 7.93
N SER A 135 11.73 -0.75 8.64
CA SER A 135 12.21 0.05 9.80
C SER A 135 12.84 -0.84 10.88
N GLY A 136 13.93 -0.35 11.51
CA GLY A 136 14.89 -1.06 12.37
C GLY A 136 14.34 -2.20 13.26
N THR A 137 15.06 -3.31 13.22
CA THR A 137 14.93 -4.46 14.12
C THR A 137 15.78 -4.24 15.38
N SER A 138 15.30 -4.72 16.52
CA SER A 138 16.04 -4.74 17.80
C SER A 138 17.35 -5.56 17.76
N LEU A 139 17.63 -6.21 16.63
CA LEU A 139 18.80 -7.06 16.35
C LEU A 139 19.84 -6.36 15.44
N GLY A 140 19.66 -5.08 15.10
CA GLY A 140 20.62 -4.26 14.34
C GLY A 140 20.35 -4.18 12.83
N ALA A 141 21.03 -3.25 12.14
CA ALA A 141 20.80 -2.92 10.72
C ALA A 141 20.90 -4.13 9.76
N ALA A 142 21.72 -5.12 10.10
CA ALA A 142 21.92 -6.35 9.33
C ALA A 142 20.73 -7.34 9.36
N SER A 143 19.65 -7.03 10.09
CA SER A 143 18.46 -7.89 10.19
C SER A 143 17.18 -7.25 9.65
N ARG A 144 17.31 -6.14 8.91
CA ARG A 144 16.20 -5.50 8.18
C ARG A 144 15.82 -6.36 6.97
N GLY A 145 14.51 -6.44 6.70
CA GLY A 145 14.02 -7.05 5.46
C GLY A 145 14.30 -6.14 4.28
N GLU A 146 14.65 -6.72 3.12
CA GLU A 146 14.95 -5.97 1.89
C GLU A 146 13.98 -6.34 0.77
N HIS A 147 13.44 -5.34 0.08
CA HIS A 147 12.67 -5.50 -1.15
C HIS A 147 13.37 -4.73 -2.27
N ALA A 148 13.93 -5.46 -3.24
CA ALA A 148 14.68 -4.86 -4.33
C ALA A 148 13.84 -4.72 -5.60
N PHE A 149 14.11 -3.65 -6.32
CA PHE A 149 13.41 -3.23 -7.53
C PHE A 149 14.45 -2.96 -8.61
N ARG A 150 14.27 -3.59 -9.77
CA ARG A 150 14.97 -3.23 -11.00
C ARG A 150 14.43 -1.93 -11.61
N THR A 151 13.16 -1.64 -11.33
CA THR A 151 12.52 -0.38 -11.67
C THR A 151 11.42 -0.07 -10.67
N THR A 152 11.27 1.20 -10.33
CA THR A 152 10.21 1.68 -9.44
C THR A 152 8.89 2.02 -10.16
N ALA A 153 8.85 2.03 -11.49
CA ALA A 153 7.73 2.57 -12.27
C ALA A 153 6.36 1.92 -11.98
N THR A 154 6.31 0.61 -11.71
CA THR A 154 5.03 -0.06 -11.38
C THR A 154 4.58 0.21 -9.95
N TYR A 155 5.52 0.30 -9.01
CA TYR A 155 5.25 0.74 -7.64
C TYR A 155 4.70 2.17 -7.63
N GLU A 156 5.39 3.09 -8.32
CA GLU A 156 4.99 4.50 -8.40
C GLU A 156 3.59 4.65 -8.99
N LEU A 157 3.30 3.95 -10.10
CA LEU A 157 1.98 3.97 -10.71
C LEU A 157 0.89 3.46 -9.75
N ALA A 158 1.11 2.30 -9.12
CA ALA A 158 0.14 1.72 -8.19
C ALA A 158 -0.13 2.64 -6.99
N ALA A 159 0.94 3.17 -6.38
CA ALA A 159 0.86 4.07 -5.24
C ALA A 159 0.10 5.36 -5.60
N LEU A 160 0.47 6.02 -6.70
CA LEU A 160 -0.18 7.25 -7.15
C LEU A 160 -1.65 7.03 -7.51
N ALA A 161 -1.95 5.99 -8.29
CA ALA A 161 -3.29 5.69 -8.76
C ALA A 161 -4.27 5.42 -7.61
N TRP A 162 -3.86 4.66 -6.60
CA TRP A 162 -4.72 4.35 -5.47
C TRP A 162 -4.71 5.45 -4.41
N GLY A 163 -3.55 6.08 -4.16
CA GLY A 163 -3.44 7.24 -3.28
C GLY A 163 -4.37 8.37 -3.71
N GLU A 164 -4.38 8.71 -5.00
CA GLU A 164 -5.26 9.75 -5.55
C GLU A 164 -6.74 9.47 -5.27
N ARG A 165 -7.19 8.25 -5.51
CA ARG A 165 -8.60 7.86 -5.29
C ARG A 165 -9.05 7.91 -3.84
N LEU A 166 -8.15 7.64 -2.90
CA LEU A 166 -8.52 7.43 -1.50
C LEU A 166 -8.15 8.61 -0.60
N LEU A 167 -7.12 9.36 -0.98
CA LEU A 167 -6.59 10.48 -0.21
C LEU A 167 -6.96 11.83 -0.82
N TRP A 168 -7.00 12.00 -2.15
CA TRP A 168 -7.36 13.28 -2.78
C TRP A 168 -8.29 13.18 -4.00
N PRO A 169 -9.41 12.44 -3.93
CA PRO A 169 -10.26 12.17 -5.11
C PRO A 169 -11.02 13.38 -5.65
N ASP A 170 -11.07 14.48 -4.89
CA ASP A 170 -11.81 15.70 -5.19
C ASP A 170 -10.90 16.89 -5.55
N ARG A 171 -9.56 16.71 -5.51
CA ARG A 171 -8.61 17.84 -5.60
C ARG A 171 -7.27 17.42 -6.22
N ASP A 172 -6.81 18.19 -7.19
CA ASP A 172 -5.48 18.03 -7.80
C ASP A 172 -4.38 18.86 -7.10
N ARG A 173 -4.78 19.74 -6.17
CA ARG A 173 -3.88 20.64 -5.44
C ARG A 173 -4.21 20.68 -3.95
N LEU A 174 -3.23 20.31 -3.14
CA LEU A 174 -3.21 20.43 -1.69
C LEU A 174 -1.80 20.84 -1.28
N ARG A 175 -1.67 21.67 -0.25
CA ARG A 175 -0.38 21.84 0.42
C ARG A 175 0.01 20.53 1.11
N VAL A 176 1.24 20.08 0.96
CA VAL A 176 1.70 18.78 1.47
C VAL A 176 2.60 19.00 2.68
N LEU A 177 2.16 18.55 3.85
CA LEU A 177 2.91 18.64 5.11
C LEU A 177 3.34 17.23 5.52
N LEU A 178 4.63 16.94 5.45
CA LEU A 178 5.17 15.61 5.71
C LEU A 178 5.75 15.53 7.12
N LEU A 179 5.20 14.66 7.95
CA LEU A 179 5.77 14.27 9.26
C LEU A 179 6.75 13.10 9.06
N ALA A 180 7.71 13.31 8.17
CA ALA A 180 8.72 12.35 7.75
C ALA A 180 9.99 13.10 7.30
N PRO A 181 11.16 12.45 7.33
CA PRO A 181 12.35 13.03 6.71
C PRO A 181 12.20 13.05 5.18
N PRO A 182 12.87 13.96 4.46
CA PRO A 182 12.90 13.87 3.02
C PRO A 182 13.66 12.64 2.55
N LEU A 183 13.44 12.32 1.27
CA LEU A 183 13.86 11.05 0.70
C LEU A 183 15.37 10.86 0.69
N ASP A 184 16.16 11.93 0.60
CA ASP A 184 17.62 11.91 0.62
C ASP A 184 18.19 11.50 1.99
N GLU A 185 17.51 11.82 3.08
CA GLU A 185 17.87 11.40 4.45
C GLU A 185 17.45 9.95 4.75
N ALA A 186 16.41 9.44 4.08
CA ALA A 186 15.91 8.09 4.25
C ALA A 186 15.73 7.36 2.90
N PRO A 187 16.81 7.18 2.13
CA PRO A 187 16.72 6.72 0.75
C PRO A 187 16.31 5.26 0.64
N ASP A 188 16.20 4.48 1.73
CA ASP A 188 15.72 3.09 1.69
C ASP A 188 14.29 2.94 2.24
N SER A 189 13.59 4.04 2.55
CA SER A 189 12.22 4.02 3.04
C SER A 189 11.22 3.94 1.89
N SER A 190 10.44 2.85 1.82
CA SER A 190 9.32 2.74 0.86
C SER A 190 8.24 3.78 1.13
N LEU A 191 7.91 4.01 2.40
CA LEU A 191 6.99 5.08 2.81
C LEU A 191 7.51 6.46 2.38
N GLY A 192 8.78 6.75 2.66
CA GLY A 192 9.43 8.01 2.29
C GLY A 192 9.38 8.25 0.79
N PHE A 193 9.64 7.20 0.00
CA PHE A 193 9.54 7.26 -1.45
C PHE A 193 8.12 7.51 -1.94
N MET A 194 7.13 6.80 -1.39
CA MET A 194 5.72 6.98 -1.75
C MET A 194 5.24 8.41 -1.49
N ILE A 195 5.48 8.93 -0.29
CA ILE A 195 5.00 10.27 0.08
C ILE A 195 5.76 11.39 -0.66
N ASP A 196 7.01 11.16 -1.06
CA ASP A 196 7.76 12.05 -1.97
C ASP A 196 7.09 12.12 -3.35
N ARG A 197 6.66 10.98 -3.89
CA ARG A 197 5.89 10.93 -5.16
C ARG A 197 4.53 11.59 -5.02
N PHE A 198 3.85 11.44 -3.88
CA PHE A 198 2.59 12.15 -3.61
C PHE A 198 2.80 13.67 -3.56
N ALA A 199 3.87 14.13 -2.91
CA ALA A 199 4.24 15.54 -2.87
C ALA A 199 4.53 16.08 -4.28
N ALA A 200 5.20 15.32 -5.14
CA ALA A 200 5.48 15.71 -6.52
C ALA A 200 4.21 15.73 -7.40
N ARG A 201 3.25 14.84 -7.16
CA ARG A 201 1.99 14.74 -7.91
C ARG A 201 1.00 15.84 -7.56
N LEU A 202 0.95 16.24 -6.29
CA LEU A 202 0.10 17.32 -5.80
C LEU A 202 0.74 18.67 -6.14
N SER A 203 0.03 19.53 -6.87
CA SER A 203 0.60 20.80 -7.36
C SER A 203 0.64 21.93 -6.31
N GLY A 204 0.76 21.57 -5.03
CA GLY A 204 0.83 22.51 -3.90
C GLY A 204 2.24 22.58 -3.29
N PRO A 205 2.52 23.57 -2.41
CA PRO A 205 3.78 23.63 -1.68
C PRO A 205 3.97 22.37 -0.82
N ALA A 206 5.20 21.85 -0.74
CA ALA A 206 5.53 20.69 0.08
C ALA A 206 6.59 21.06 1.14
N SER A 207 6.43 20.58 2.38
CA SER A 207 7.38 20.77 3.48
C SER A 207 7.55 19.51 4.33
N TRP A 208 8.78 19.26 4.78
CA TRP A 208 9.14 18.11 5.61
C TRP A 208 9.51 18.58 7.01
N HIS A 209 8.92 17.94 8.01
CA HIS A 209 8.99 18.36 9.41
C HIS A 209 9.68 17.34 10.30
N VAL A 210 10.47 16.43 9.73
CA VAL A 210 11.42 15.61 10.47
C VAL A 210 12.79 15.76 9.83
N ARG A 211 13.83 16.02 10.63
CA ARG A 211 15.22 16.18 10.17
C ARG A 211 16.14 15.53 11.17
N GLY A 212 17.07 14.69 10.71
CA GLY A 212 17.99 13.99 11.62
C GLY A 212 17.28 13.13 12.68
N GLY A 213 16.05 12.68 12.39
CA GLY A 213 15.21 11.92 13.33
C GLY A 213 14.44 12.75 14.37
N GLU A 214 14.55 14.08 14.33
CA GLU A 214 13.83 14.98 15.23
C GLU A 214 12.67 15.68 14.53
N LEU A 215 11.56 15.86 15.25
CA LEU A 215 10.38 16.56 14.77
C LEU A 215 10.55 18.08 14.87
N ASP A 216 10.38 18.80 13.76
CA ASP A 216 10.25 20.25 13.71
C ASP A 216 8.78 20.69 13.86
N ALA A 217 8.28 20.66 15.10
CA ALA A 217 6.90 21.05 15.40
C ALA A 217 6.64 22.54 15.13
N ALA A 218 7.65 23.41 15.34
CA ALA A 218 7.52 24.84 15.12
C ALA A 218 7.35 25.16 13.63
N GLY A 219 8.17 24.55 12.77
CA GLY A 219 8.03 24.65 11.31
C GLY A 219 6.72 24.07 10.81
N PHE A 220 6.23 22.98 11.41
CA PHE A 220 4.91 22.42 11.08
C PHE A 220 3.78 23.42 11.36
N VAL A 221 3.78 24.02 12.55
CA VAL A 221 2.79 25.03 12.94
C VAL A 221 2.87 26.27 12.04
N HIS A 222 4.07 26.69 11.67
CA HIS A 222 4.27 27.79 10.73
C HIS A 222 3.66 27.48 9.35
N ALA A 223 3.95 26.31 8.79
CA ALA A 223 3.41 25.87 7.49
C ALA A 223 1.87 25.73 7.52
N CYS A 224 1.29 25.34 8.66
CA CYS A 224 -0.16 25.36 8.89
C CYS A 224 -0.72 26.80 8.90
N GLY A 225 0.00 27.75 9.51
CA GLY A 225 -0.36 29.17 9.51
C GLY A 225 -0.38 29.76 8.11
N GLU A 226 0.62 29.45 7.29
CA GLU A 226 0.66 29.84 5.87
C GLU A 226 -0.51 29.23 5.07
N ALA A 227 -0.83 27.94 5.30
CA ALA A 227 -1.97 27.28 4.67
C ALA A 227 -3.28 28.02 4.95
N ARG A 228 -3.50 28.40 6.21
CA ARG A 228 -4.68 29.18 6.62
C ARG A 228 -4.69 30.57 6.02
N ALA A 229 -3.57 31.28 6.05
CA ALA A 229 -3.46 32.64 5.50
C ALA A 229 -3.78 32.66 3.99
N ALA A 230 -3.39 31.61 3.28
CA ALA A 230 -3.68 31.43 1.86
C ALA A 230 -5.08 30.84 1.57
N GLY A 231 -5.83 30.41 2.60
CA GLY A 231 -7.06 29.65 2.42
C GLY A 231 -6.84 28.31 1.68
N GLU A 232 -5.61 27.78 1.71
CA GLU A 232 -5.20 26.60 0.97
C GLU A 232 -5.31 25.34 1.84
N PRO A 233 -6.17 24.38 1.47
CA PRO A 233 -6.28 23.10 2.16
C PRO A 233 -5.00 22.27 2.06
N ALA A 234 -4.70 21.53 3.13
CA ALA A 234 -3.48 20.74 3.24
C ALA A 234 -3.77 19.24 3.38
N ILE A 235 -2.81 18.41 2.99
CA ILE A 235 -2.72 17.01 3.37
C ILE A 235 -1.52 16.80 4.28
N VAL A 236 -1.74 16.21 5.44
CA VAL A 236 -0.66 15.81 6.36
C VAL A 236 -0.39 14.32 6.21
N LEU A 237 0.85 13.95 5.89
CA LEU A 237 1.27 12.57 5.68
C LEU A 237 2.26 12.16 6.77
N GLY A 238 1.97 11.11 7.53
CA GLY A 238 2.84 10.73 8.64
C GLY A 238 2.57 9.38 9.27
N THR A 239 3.54 8.90 10.04
CA THR A 239 3.36 7.71 10.87
C THR A 239 2.58 8.04 12.15
N SER A 240 1.87 7.07 12.72
CA SER A 240 1.21 7.22 14.02
C SER A 240 2.16 7.76 15.11
N PHE A 241 3.42 7.33 15.09
CA PHE A 241 4.46 7.79 16.00
C PHE A 241 4.80 9.27 15.83
N ALA A 242 4.97 9.73 14.59
CA ALA A 242 5.23 11.14 14.30
C ALA A 242 4.04 12.03 14.71
N PHE A 243 2.80 11.55 14.54
CA PHE A 243 1.60 12.25 15.03
C PHE A 243 1.57 12.36 16.55
N VAL A 244 1.97 11.32 17.29
CA VAL A 244 2.05 11.42 18.76
C VAL A 244 3.05 12.48 19.19
N HIS A 245 4.25 12.46 18.63
CA HIS A 245 5.25 13.48 18.94
C HIS A 245 4.80 14.89 18.59
N LEU A 246 4.08 15.05 17.47
CA LEU A 246 3.48 16.33 17.12
C LEU A 246 2.46 16.76 18.18
N LEU A 247 1.53 15.88 18.56
CA LEU A 247 0.50 16.20 19.54
C LEU A 247 1.08 16.52 20.93
N GLU A 248 2.18 15.88 21.32
CA GLU A 248 2.91 16.16 22.57
C GLU A 248 3.65 17.52 22.53
N ALA A 249 4.15 17.92 21.36
CA ALA A 249 4.83 19.19 21.16
C ALA A 249 3.86 20.38 21.03
N LEU A 250 2.59 20.13 20.71
CA LEU A 250 1.57 21.18 20.62
C LEU A 250 1.06 21.60 22.01
N PRO A 251 0.77 22.89 22.24
CA PRO A 251 0.28 23.36 23.53
C PRO A 251 -1.09 22.74 23.88
N PRO A 252 -1.35 22.49 25.18
CA PRO A 252 -2.64 21.98 25.65
C PRO A 252 -3.79 22.88 25.21
N GLY A 253 -4.85 22.28 24.64
CA GLY A 253 -6.03 23.01 24.16
C GLY A 253 -6.13 23.21 22.64
N GLY A 254 -5.15 22.73 21.87
CA GLY A 254 -5.20 22.48 20.42
C GLY A 254 -6.07 23.41 19.57
N ALA A 255 -5.46 24.35 18.85
CA ALA A 255 -6.16 25.20 17.88
C ALA A 255 -6.30 24.45 16.55
N ALA A 256 -7.49 24.40 15.95
CA ALA A 256 -7.78 23.77 14.65
C ALA A 256 -6.80 24.20 13.53
N LEU A 257 -5.66 23.50 13.40
CA LEU A 257 -4.45 23.96 12.69
C LEU A 257 -4.61 24.18 11.18
N LEU A 258 -5.58 23.53 10.55
CA LEU A 258 -5.70 23.52 9.10
C LEU A 258 -7.04 24.08 8.64
N PRO A 259 -7.09 24.68 7.44
CA PRO A 259 -8.34 25.17 6.86
C PRO A 259 -9.24 24.02 6.39
N GLU A 260 -10.49 24.33 6.08
CA GLU A 260 -11.50 23.35 5.65
C GLU A 260 -11.09 22.55 4.40
N GLY A 261 -11.48 21.28 4.36
CA GLY A 261 -11.13 20.34 3.29
C GLY A 261 -9.69 19.80 3.35
N SER A 262 -8.95 20.18 4.40
CA SER A 262 -7.70 19.52 4.76
C SER A 262 -7.93 18.10 5.24
N ARG A 263 -6.89 17.26 5.14
CA ARG A 263 -6.97 15.83 5.38
C ARG A 263 -5.65 15.26 5.88
N VAL A 264 -5.68 14.02 6.35
CA VAL A 264 -4.54 13.35 6.95
C VAL A 264 -4.42 11.94 6.37
N MET A 265 -3.22 11.50 6.04
CA MET A 265 -2.89 10.08 5.91
C MET A 265 -2.07 9.66 7.13
N GLN A 266 -2.57 8.68 7.87
CA GLN A 266 -1.90 8.09 9.02
C GLN A 266 -1.51 6.66 8.71
N THR A 267 -0.23 6.33 8.82
CA THR A 267 0.28 4.97 8.58
C THR A 267 0.99 4.37 9.80
N GLY A 268 1.06 3.04 9.84
CA GLY A 268 1.90 2.28 10.75
C GLY A 268 1.37 2.20 12.19
N GLY A 269 1.97 1.27 12.94
CA GLY A 269 1.67 1.02 14.35
C GLY A 269 2.82 1.39 15.29
N TYR A 270 2.47 1.57 16.56
CA TYR A 270 3.41 1.74 17.67
C TYR A 270 4.27 0.48 17.81
N LYS A 271 5.58 0.58 17.59
CA LYS A 271 6.50 -0.53 17.91
C LYS A 271 7.58 -0.03 18.85
N GLY A 272 7.50 -0.45 20.11
CA GLY A 272 8.64 -0.47 21.03
C GLY A 272 8.93 0.78 21.86
N ARG A 273 7.97 1.70 22.10
CA ARG A 273 8.18 2.85 23.00
C ARG A 273 6.99 3.14 23.95
N SER A 274 7.30 3.88 25.01
CA SER A 274 6.71 3.90 26.37
C SER A 274 5.22 4.25 26.55
N ARG A 275 4.46 4.57 25.49
CA ARG A 275 3.04 4.90 25.59
C ARG A 275 2.28 4.42 24.36
N GLU A 276 1.40 3.45 24.56
CA GLU A 276 0.47 2.98 23.53
C GLU A 276 -0.82 3.82 23.62
N VAL A 277 -1.03 4.72 22.66
CA VAL A 277 -2.28 5.48 22.55
C VAL A 277 -3.25 4.68 21.67
N PRO A 278 -4.46 4.35 22.17
CA PRO A 278 -5.49 3.68 21.38
C PRO A 278 -5.72 4.39 20.04
N ALA A 279 -5.89 3.64 18.96
CA ALA A 279 -6.00 4.21 17.60
C ALA A 279 -7.10 5.27 17.48
N GLU A 280 -8.25 5.06 18.13
CA GLU A 280 -9.35 6.02 18.14
C GLU A 280 -9.06 7.27 18.98
N GLU A 281 -8.31 7.16 20.06
CA GLU A 281 -7.87 8.30 20.87
C GLU A 281 -6.86 9.16 20.10
N LEU A 282 -5.90 8.52 19.41
CA LEU A 282 -4.97 9.20 18.53
C LEU A 282 -5.74 9.94 17.43
N ARG A 283 -6.66 9.26 16.74
CA ARG A 283 -7.47 9.86 15.67
C ARG A 283 -8.30 11.05 16.16
N ALA A 284 -8.93 10.95 17.32
CA ALA A 284 -9.68 12.05 17.92
C ALA A 284 -8.76 13.23 18.29
N SER A 285 -7.55 12.95 18.76
CA SER A 285 -6.53 13.96 19.09
C SER A 285 -6.02 14.67 17.84
N ILE A 286 -5.71 13.93 16.76
CA ILE A 286 -5.36 14.49 15.44
C ILE A 286 -6.50 15.37 14.92
N ALA A 287 -7.74 14.88 14.94
CA ALA A 287 -8.90 15.63 14.45
C ALA A 287 -9.05 16.97 15.17
N ARG A 288 -8.93 16.97 16.50
CA ARG A 288 -9.04 18.18 17.34
C ARG A 288 -7.90 19.15 17.08
N ALA A 289 -6.66 18.67 17.12
CA ALA A 289 -5.47 19.50 16.95
C ALA A 289 -5.38 20.10 15.55
N LEU A 290 -5.70 19.32 14.51
CA LEU A 290 -5.58 19.78 13.13
C LEU A 290 -6.85 20.47 12.61
N GLY A 291 -7.99 20.36 13.30
CA GLY A 291 -9.26 20.89 12.80
C GLY A 291 -9.83 20.11 11.62
N VAL A 292 -9.47 18.83 11.49
CA VAL A 292 -9.85 17.97 10.38
C VAL A 292 -10.94 16.98 10.84
N PRO A 293 -12.04 16.78 10.09
CA PRO A 293 -13.07 15.81 10.45
C PRO A 293 -12.48 14.40 10.60
N ARG A 294 -12.99 13.59 11.53
CA ARG A 294 -12.52 12.20 11.69
C ARG A 294 -12.62 11.39 10.39
N SER A 295 -13.56 11.67 9.50
CA SER A 295 -13.67 11.01 8.19
C SER A 295 -12.57 11.40 7.20
N HIS A 296 -11.85 12.50 7.43
CA HIS A 296 -10.76 12.99 6.59
C HIS A 296 -9.37 12.58 7.10
N ILE A 297 -9.32 11.76 8.16
CA ILE A 297 -8.11 11.08 8.60
C ILE A 297 -8.16 9.69 7.97
N VAL A 298 -7.29 9.38 7.02
CA VAL A 298 -7.31 8.13 6.28
C VAL A 298 -6.17 7.25 6.80
N GLY A 299 -6.54 6.10 7.38
CA GLY A 299 -5.56 5.06 7.69
C GLY A 299 -4.97 4.47 6.42
N GLU A 300 -3.66 4.29 6.38
CA GLU A 300 -2.93 3.54 5.35
C GLU A 300 -2.40 2.23 5.95
N TYR A 301 -2.44 1.18 5.15
CA TYR A 301 -1.80 -0.10 5.42
C TYR A 301 -0.90 -0.48 4.25
N GLY A 302 0.36 -0.73 4.58
CA GLY A 302 1.38 -1.17 3.66
C GLY A 302 2.54 -1.80 4.43
N MET A 303 3.51 -2.34 3.69
CA MET A 303 4.75 -2.87 4.24
C MET A 303 5.83 -2.86 3.17
N THR A 304 7.09 -3.01 3.56
CA THR A 304 8.23 -2.98 2.63
C THR A 304 8.13 -4.07 1.57
N GLU A 305 7.57 -5.23 1.92
CA GLU A 305 7.42 -6.42 1.08
C GLU A 305 6.28 -6.32 0.03
N LEU A 306 5.48 -5.26 0.07
CA LEU A 306 4.38 -5.00 -0.88
C LEU A 306 4.71 -3.80 -1.78
N SER A 307 4.09 -3.76 -2.96
CA SER A 307 4.21 -2.64 -3.90
C SER A 307 2.93 -1.81 -4.01
N SER A 308 1.86 -2.27 -3.36
CA SER A 308 0.56 -1.58 -3.30
C SER A 308 0.14 -1.33 -1.86
N GLN A 309 -0.60 -0.24 -1.65
CA GLN A 309 -1.12 0.17 -0.35
C GLN A 309 -2.63 -0.01 -0.28
N LEU A 310 -3.13 -0.21 0.93
CA LEU A 310 -4.54 -0.19 1.27
C LEU A 310 -4.83 1.11 2.03
N TYR A 311 -6.00 1.70 1.78
CA TYR A 311 -6.44 2.91 2.50
C TYR A 311 -7.84 2.76 3.03
N GLU A 312 -8.15 3.43 4.13
CA GLU A 312 -9.51 3.52 4.62
C GLU A 312 -10.43 4.23 3.62
N GLY A 313 -11.61 3.67 3.39
CA GLY A 313 -12.65 4.29 2.55
C GLY A 313 -13.37 5.48 3.22
N THR A 314 -12.90 5.98 4.37
CA THR A 314 -13.64 6.94 5.21
C THR A 314 -13.83 8.30 4.54
N LEU A 315 -12.80 8.80 3.85
CA LEU A 315 -12.86 10.07 3.12
C LEU A 315 -13.75 9.93 1.88
N ALA A 316 -13.50 8.90 1.07
CA ALA A 316 -14.30 8.55 -0.10
C ALA A 316 -15.80 8.48 0.23
N ALA A 317 -16.17 7.76 1.30
CA ALA A 317 -17.55 7.67 1.77
C ALA A 317 -18.11 9.03 2.25
N ALA A 318 -17.28 9.89 2.86
CA ALA A 318 -17.71 11.21 3.30
C ALA A 318 -18.00 12.16 2.14
N LEU A 319 -17.16 12.15 1.11
CA LEU A 319 -17.34 12.98 -0.08
C LEU A 319 -18.56 12.54 -0.90
N ALA A 320 -18.76 11.23 -1.07
CA ALA A 320 -19.95 10.70 -1.76
C ALA A 320 -21.26 11.12 -1.05
N ARG A 321 -21.28 11.13 0.29
CA ARG A 321 -22.43 11.61 1.07
C ARG A 321 -22.68 13.12 0.89
N ALA A 322 -21.63 13.93 0.91
CA ALA A 322 -21.73 15.37 0.70
C ALA A 322 -22.26 15.72 -0.70
N GLY A 323 -21.94 14.90 -1.71
CA GLY A 323 -22.44 15.02 -3.08
C GLY A 323 -23.85 14.45 -3.33
N GLY A 324 -24.58 14.02 -2.29
CA GLY A 324 -25.96 13.51 -2.41
C GLY A 324 -26.09 12.07 -2.92
N ALA A 325 -25.00 11.31 -2.99
CA ALA A 325 -24.95 9.98 -3.62
C ALA A 325 -25.08 8.79 -2.65
N GLY A 326 -25.50 8.98 -1.39
CA GLY A 326 -25.61 7.85 -0.44
C GLY A 326 -26.47 8.08 0.80
N ALA A 327 -27.18 7.02 1.22
CA ALA A 327 -27.98 6.98 2.44
C ALA A 327 -27.10 6.89 3.70
N ALA A 328 -27.61 7.44 4.81
CA ALA A 328 -26.90 7.59 6.08
C ALA A 328 -26.58 6.23 6.75
N ALA A 329 -25.29 5.95 6.93
CA ALA A 329 -24.80 5.10 8.02
C ALA A 329 -23.90 5.96 8.90
N HIS A 330 -24.36 6.29 10.10
CA HIS A 330 -23.47 6.71 11.18
C HIS A 330 -22.60 5.50 11.54
N ASP A 331 -21.29 5.70 11.73
CA ASP A 331 -20.34 4.66 12.18
C ASP A 331 -20.24 3.39 11.32
N ALA A 332 -20.16 3.52 10.00
CA ALA A 332 -19.65 2.39 9.20
C ALA A 332 -18.24 2.01 9.69
N PRO A 333 -17.94 0.72 9.94
CA PRO A 333 -16.64 0.30 10.45
C PRO A 333 -15.50 0.74 9.54
N ARG A 334 -14.35 1.08 10.13
CA ARG A 334 -13.14 1.46 9.41
C ARG A 334 -12.66 0.27 8.59
N ARG A 335 -12.94 0.31 7.28
CA ARG A 335 -12.51 -0.71 6.33
C ARG A 335 -11.47 -0.13 5.39
N TYR A 336 -10.38 -0.89 5.27
CA TYR A 336 -9.36 -0.69 4.27
C TYR A 336 -9.84 -1.25 2.94
N LEU A 337 -9.68 -0.46 1.88
CA LEU A 337 -10.01 -0.80 0.51
C LEU A 337 -8.73 -1.17 -0.23
N ALA A 338 -8.69 -2.39 -0.72
CA ALA A 338 -7.63 -2.87 -1.60
C ALA A 338 -7.86 -2.36 -3.03
N PRO A 339 -6.82 -1.95 -3.75
CA PRO A 339 -6.96 -1.65 -5.17
C PRO A 339 -7.33 -2.90 -5.97
N PRO A 340 -7.93 -2.77 -7.17
CA PRO A 340 -8.33 -3.91 -7.99
C PRO A 340 -7.21 -4.89 -8.37
N TRP A 341 -5.95 -4.43 -8.35
CA TRP A 341 -4.76 -5.25 -8.59
C TRP A 341 -4.17 -5.88 -7.31
N VAL A 342 -4.90 -5.81 -6.20
CA VAL A 342 -4.57 -6.49 -4.94
C VAL A 342 -5.75 -7.33 -4.47
N ARG A 343 -5.47 -8.58 -4.06
CA ARG A 343 -6.45 -9.46 -3.42
C ARG A 343 -5.99 -9.81 -2.01
N VAL A 344 -6.79 -9.47 -1.02
CA VAL A 344 -6.55 -9.83 0.39
C VAL A 344 -7.47 -10.96 0.78
N THR A 345 -6.91 -11.99 1.41
CA THR A 345 -7.64 -13.14 1.95
C THR A 345 -7.22 -13.38 3.40
N ALA A 346 -8.17 -13.74 4.26
CA ALA A 346 -7.83 -14.24 5.60
C ALA A 346 -7.34 -15.69 5.48
N ALA A 347 -6.21 -16.00 6.08
CA ALA A 347 -5.62 -17.34 6.11
C ALA A 347 -5.58 -17.89 7.54
N ASP A 348 -5.81 -19.19 7.68
CA ASP A 348 -5.68 -19.88 8.95
C ASP A 348 -4.22 -19.82 9.46
N PRO A 349 -3.97 -19.46 10.73
CA PRO A 349 -2.61 -19.23 11.22
C PRO A 349 -1.74 -20.49 11.33
N GLU A 350 -2.34 -21.68 11.33
CA GLU A 350 -1.63 -22.95 11.43
C GLU A 350 -1.37 -23.56 10.07
N THR A 351 -2.40 -23.63 9.24
CA THR A 351 -2.39 -24.31 7.93
C THR A 351 -2.06 -23.37 6.77
N LEU A 352 -2.26 -22.06 6.96
CA LEU A 352 -2.24 -21.02 5.91
C LEU A 352 -3.29 -21.22 4.81
N ALA A 353 -4.28 -22.09 5.03
CA ALA A 353 -5.39 -22.27 4.11
C ALA A 353 -6.31 -21.03 4.12
N PRO A 354 -6.95 -20.66 3.00
CA PRO A 354 -7.91 -19.57 2.96
C PRO A 354 -9.10 -19.86 3.87
N LEU A 355 -9.55 -18.84 4.59
CA LEU A 355 -10.73 -18.87 5.45
C LEU A 355 -11.95 -18.26 4.73
N PRO A 356 -13.17 -18.64 5.11
CA PRO A 356 -14.38 -18.04 4.57
C PRO A 356 -14.50 -16.54 4.91
N ALA A 357 -15.26 -15.80 4.10
CA ALA A 357 -15.51 -14.38 4.33
C ALA A 357 -16.04 -14.11 5.75
N GLY A 358 -15.57 -13.04 6.38
CA GLY A 358 -15.91 -12.64 7.74
C GLY A 358 -15.14 -13.38 8.84
N ALA A 359 -14.43 -14.46 8.53
CA ALA A 359 -13.54 -15.11 9.49
C ALA A 359 -12.30 -14.24 9.78
N VAL A 360 -11.77 -14.38 10.99
CA VAL A 360 -10.53 -13.72 11.40
C VAL A 360 -9.36 -14.66 11.13
N GLY A 361 -8.38 -14.19 10.35
CA GLY A 361 -7.16 -14.92 10.05
C GLY A 361 -5.97 -13.99 9.87
N LEU A 362 -4.86 -14.52 9.36
CA LEU A 362 -3.71 -13.74 8.94
C LEU A 362 -3.90 -13.20 7.53
N ALA A 363 -3.46 -11.98 7.25
CA ALA A 363 -3.59 -11.41 5.91
C ALA A 363 -2.63 -12.13 4.95
N ARG A 364 -3.21 -12.78 3.95
CA ARG A 364 -2.53 -13.23 2.73
C ARG A 364 -2.88 -12.25 1.62
N ILE A 365 -1.86 -11.69 0.97
CA ILE A 365 -2.02 -10.60 0.01
C ILE A 365 -1.39 -11.04 -1.32
N VAL A 366 -2.18 -11.02 -2.38
CA VAL A 366 -1.70 -11.16 -3.75
C VAL A 366 -1.67 -9.77 -4.38
N ASP A 367 -0.49 -9.29 -4.79
CA ASP A 367 -0.25 -7.95 -5.31
C ASP A 367 0.38 -8.02 -6.71
N LEU A 368 -0.36 -7.63 -7.74
CA LEU A 368 0.12 -7.68 -9.12
C LEU A 368 1.22 -6.65 -9.42
N ALA A 369 1.42 -5.66 -8.53
CA ALA A 369 2.53 -4.72 -8.63
C ALA A 369 3.86 -5.30 -8.12
N ASN A 370 3.86 -6.42 -7.38
CA ASN A 370 5.05 -7.18 -6.98
C ASN A 370 5.58 -8.02 -8.16
N VAL A 371 5.94 -7.36 -9.27
CA VAL A 371 6.34 -8.02 -10.52
C VAL A 371 7.65 -8.80 -10.35
N ASP A 372 8.66 -8.11 -9.84
CA ASP A 372 10.03 -8.62 -9.72
C ASP A 372 10.33 -9.30 -8.37
N SER A 373 9.35 -9.41 -7.49
CA SER A 373 9.43 -10.06 -6.17
C SER A 373 8.34 -11.12 -6.02
N ALA A 374 7.90 -11.46 -4.80
CA ALA A 374 6.83 -12.43 -4.58
C ALA A 374 5.45 -11.79 -4.82
N VAL A 375 4.69 -12.31 -5.80
CA VAL A 375 3.30 -11.85 -6.08
C VAL A 375 2.34 -12.15 -4.93
N ALA A 376 2.60 -13.20 -4.14
CA ALA A 376 1.78 -13.58 -2.99
C ALA A 376 2.61 -13.52 -1.71
N VAL A 377 2.17 -12.72 -0.74
CA VAL A 377 2.84 -12.51 0.55
C VAL A 377 1.93 -12.94 1.69
N GLN A 378 2.46 -13.74 2.60
CA GLN A 378 1.81 -14.12 3.86
C GLN A 378 2.33 -13.20 4.96
N THR A 379 1.44 -12.41 5.55
CA THR A 379 1.79 -11.51 6.66
C THR A 379 1.54 -12.18 8.02
N ALA A 380 1.98 -11.51 9.08
CA ALA A 380 1.61 -11.82 10.47
C ALA A 380 0.50 -10.89 11.01
N ASP A 381 -0.15 -10.12 10.15
CA ASP A 381 -1.19 -9.16 10.53
C ASP A 381 -2.56 -9.85 10.53
N ARG A 382 -3.34 -9.64 11.59
CA ARG A 382 -4.68 -10.23 11.75
C ARG A 382 -5.69 -9.37 11.00
N VAL A 383 -6.52 -10.00 10.20
CA VAL A 383 -7.55 -9.34 9.41
C VAL A 383 -8.87 -10.09 9.45
N ARG A 384 -9.95 -9.34 9.26
CA ARG A 384 -11.25 -9.86 8.83
C ARG A 384 -11.56 -9.29 7.45
N VAL A 385 -11.77 -10.16 6.47
CA VAL A 385 -12.06 -9.75 5.09
C VAL A 385 -13.54 -9.98 4.80
N THR A 386 -14.21 -8.96 4.28
CA THR A 386 -15.64 -8.98 3.90
C THR A 386 -15.81 -8.32 2.53
N ASP A 387 -17.00 -8.43 1.93
CA ASP A 387 -17.31 -7.76 0.66
C ASP A 387 -17.17 -6.22 0.75
N GLU A 388 -17.30 -5.65 1.94
CA GLU A 388 -17.15 -4.22 2.18
C GLU A 388 -15.68 -3.77 2.33
N GLY A 389 -14.73 -4.70 2.47
CA GLY A 389 -13.31 -4.40 2.64
C GLY A 389 -12.65 -5.17 3.78
N VAL A 390 -11.44 -4.72 4.14
CA VAL A 390 -10.54 -5.36 5.11
C VAL A 390 -10.57 -4.61 6.43
N GLU A 391 -10.88 -5.32 7.52
CA GLU A 391 -10.72 -4.81 8.88
C GLU A 391 -9.39 -5.30 9.44
N LEU A 392 -8.51 -4.37 9.81
CA LEU A 392 -7.19 -4.66 10.39
C LEU A 392 -7.30 -4.76 11.91
N LEU A 393 -6.94 -5.91 12.47
CA LEU A 393 -7.12 -6.28 13.89
C LEU A 393 -5.80 -6.29 14.68
N GLY A 394 -4.78 -5.62 14.14
CA GLY A 394 -3.43 -5.59 14.69
C GLY A 394 -2.58 -6.79 14.27
N ARG A 395 -1.40 -6.94 14.88
CA ARG A 395 -0.46 -8.02 14.57
C ARG A 395 -0.66 -9.20 15.52
N ALA A 396 -0.47 -10.43 15.05
CA ALA A 396 -0.46 -11.58 15.93
C ALA A 396 0.65 -11.42 17.00
N SER A 397 0.30 -11.61 18.28
CA SER A 397 1.24 -11.53 19.40
C SER A 397 2.03 -12.82 19.57
N GLY A 398 3.35 -12.74 19.75
CA GLY A 398 4.22 -13.89 20.03
C GLY A 398 5.17 -14.25 18.88
N ALA A 399 5.73 -15.46 18.93
CA ALA A 399 6.54 -16.02 17.85
C ALA A 399 5.74 -16.08 16.53
N PRO A 400 6.40 -16.12 15.35
CA PRO A 400 5.69 -16.21 14.08
C PRO A 400 4.69 -17.38 14.11
N PRO A 401 3.47 -17.19 13.57
CA PRO A 401 2.48 -18.27 13.51
C PRO A 401 3.11 -19.54 12.92
N ARG A 402 2.73 -20.70 13.45
CA ARG A 402 3.35 -21.99 13.11
C ARG A 402 3.44 -22.22 11.58
N GLY A 403 2.40 -21.85 10.84
CA GLY A 403 2.40 -21.93 9.38
C GLY A 403 3.48 -21.06 8.71
N CYS A 404 3.71 -19.84 9.22
CA CYS A 404 4.76 -18.94 8.74
C CYS A 404 6.16 -19.47 9.05
N SER A 405 6.37 -20.07 10.24
CA SER A 405 7.66 -20.67 10.61
C SER A 405 8.00 -21.86 9.72
N ILE A 406 7.04 -22.76 9.48
CA ILE A 406 7.24 -23.91 8.58
C ILE A 406 7.58 -23.44 7.15
N ALA A 407 6.86 -22.44 6.64
CA ALA A 407 7.13 -21.89 5.31
C ALA A 407 8.49 -21.20 5.23
N LEU A 408 8.94 -20.53 6.29
CA LEU A 408 10.27 -19.94 6.39
C LEU A 408 11.36 -21.02 6.32
N ASP A 409 11.23 -22.10 7.10
CA ASP A 409 12.19 -23.21 7.12
C ASP A 409 12.31 -23.89 5.74
N GLN A 410 11.17 -24.12 5.09
CA GLN A 410 11.07 -24.63 3.71
C GLN A 410 11.81 -23.75 2.69
N MET A 411 11.88 -22.44 2.93
CA MET A 411 12.54 -21.48 2.04
C MET A 411 14.02 -21.25 2.37
N LEU A 412 14.45 -21.48 3.61
CA LEU A 412 15.85 -21.32 4.03
C LEU A 412 16.67 -22.62 3.91
N GLY A 413 16.01 -23.75 3.63
CA GLY A 413 16.69 -25.04 3.44
C GLY A 413 16.91 -25.82 4.72
N GLY A 414 16.25 -25.44 5.81
CA GLY A 414 16.16 -26.27 7.01
C GLY A 414 15.09 -27.35 6.79
N GLY A 415 15.50 -28.58 6.52
CA GLY A 415 14.62 -29.73 6.75
C GLY A 415 14.45 -29.97 8.26
N PRO A 416 13.36 -30.65 8.68
CA PRO A 416 13.20 -31.06 10.08
C PRO A 416 14.36 -31.94 10.59
#